data_AF-A0A7J4RL21-F1
#
_entry.id   AF-A0A7J4RL21-F1
#
_cell.length_a   1.000
_cell.length_b   1.000
_cell.length_c   1.000
_cell.angle_alpha   90.00
_cell.angle_beta   90.00
_cell.angle_gamma   90.00
#
_symmetry.space_group_name_H-M   'P 1'
#
loop_
_entity.id
_entity.type
_entity.pdbx_description
1 polymer ?
#
loop_
_entity_poly.entity_id
_entity_poly.type
_entity_poly.pdbx_seq_one_letter_code
_entity_poly.pdbx_strand_id
1 'polypeptide(L)'
;MFRLISPSKLGRLVTITVAVQILTLALSYVLWISDGCDPLVPFISDTDTNPASSWAFTAGFTITGILMTPLSIQFYLLRDKWSRENPDSGIEKLNLISTISALLSGICLIWISHTPWHISM
;
A
#
# COMPACT_ATOMS: atom_id res chain seq x y z
N MET A 1 -22.75 3.97 -0.74
CA MET A 1 -22.90 2.81 0.18
C MET A 1 -21.90 1.74 -0.26
N PHE A 2 -20.86 1.46 0.53
CA PHE A 2 -19.91 0.39 0.20
C PHE A 2 -20.55 -0.97 0.48
N ARG A 3 -20.58 -1.84 -0.53
CA ARG A 3 -21.13 -3.20 -0.40
C ARG A 3 -20.02 -4.15 0.06
N LEU A 4 -20.31 -5.00 1.03
CA LEU A 4 -19.38 -6.06 1.46
C LEU A 4 -19.16 -7.03 0.30
N ILE A 5 -17.90 -7.25 -0.07
CA ILE A 5 -17.53 -8.22 -1.11
C ILE A 5 -17.37 -9.62 -0.51
N SER A 6 -17.44 -10.66 -1.35
CA SER A 6 -17.26 -12.03 -0.87
C SER A 6 -15.84 -12.25 -0.32
N PRO A 7 -15.64 -13.15 0.66
CA PRO A 7 -14.32 -13.44 1.22
C PRO A 7 -13.27 -13.82 0.16
N SER A 8 -13.68 -14.56 -0.88
CA SER A 8 -12.83 -14.91 -2.02
C SER A 8 -12.35 -13.69 -2.82
N LYS A 9 -13.22 -12.71 -3.04
CA LYS A 9 -12.88 -11.46 -3.73
C LYS A 9 -11.97 -10.58 -2.87
N LEU A 10 -12.21 -10.55 -1.56
CA LEU A 10 -11.34 -9.83 -0.61
C LEU A 10 -9.94 -10.45 -0.57
N GLY A 11 -9.82 -11.77 -0.46
CA GLY A 11 -8.53 -12.46 -0.49
C GLY A 11 -7.78 -12.22 -1.81
N ARG A 12 -8.49 -12.21 -2.94
CA ARG A 12 -7.92 -11.85 -4.24
C ARG A 12 -7.44 -10.40 -4.28
N LEU A 13 -8.20 -9.46 -3.73
CA LEU A 13 -7.81 -8.05 -3.67
C LEU A 13 -6.54 -7.87 -2.82
N VAL A 14 -6.47 -8.51 -1.66
CA VAL A 14 -5.25 -8.54 -0.82
C VAL A 14 -4.06 -9.08 -1.60
N THR A 15 -4.23 -10.21 -2.30
CA THR A 15 -3.18 -10.84 -3.10
C THR A 15 -2.69 -9.89 -4.20
N ILE A 16 -3.60 -9.21 -4.90
CA ILE A 16 -3.27 -8.24 -5.94
C ILE A 16 -2.48 -7.07 -5.33
N THR A 17 -2.94 -6.48 -4.22
CA THR A 17 -2.25 -5.36 -3.58
C THR A 17 -0.84 -5.72 -3.14
N VAL A 18 -0.66 -6.91 -2.53
CA VAL A 18 0.67 -7.41 -2.13
C VAL A 18 1.54 -7.66 -3.36
N ALA A 19 1.01 -8.31 -4.40
CA ALA A 19 1.74 -8.58 -5.62
C ALA A 19 2.19 -7.28 -6.32
N VAL A 20 1.31 -6.28 -6.42
CA VAL A 20 1.65 -4.96 -6.96
C VAL A 20 2.81 -4.36 -6.17
N GLN A 21 2.74 -4.32 -4.84
CA GLN A 21 3.79 -3.72 -4.02
C GLN A 21 5.15 -4.44 -4.20
N ILE A 22 5.16 -5.77 -4.23
CA ILE A 22 6.38 -6.56 -4.43
C ILE A 22 6.95 -6.31 -5.84
N LEU A 23 6.10 -6.33 -6.87
CA LEU A 23 6.52 -6.09 -8.25
C LEU A 23 7.04 -4.67 -8.44
N THR A 24 6.45 -3.67 -7.78
CA THR A 24 6.95 -2.29 -7.77
C THR A 24 8.36 -2.23 -7.23
N LEU A 25 8.60 -2.78 -6.03
CA LEU A 25 9.92 -2.76 -5.42
C LEU A 25 10.96 -3.50 -6.28
N ALA A 26 10.61 -4.67 -6.80
CA ALA A 26 11.49 -5.44 -7.67
C ALA A 26 11.81 -4.70 -8.98
N LEU A 27 10.80 -4.11 -9.63
CA LEU A 27 10.98 -3.39 -10.88
C LEU A 27 11.82 -2.13 -10.68
N SER A 28 11.53 -1.34 -9.65
CA SER A 28 12.32 -0.16 -9.28
C SER A 28 13.78 -0.53 -9.03
N TYR A 29 14.04 -1.62 -8.31
CA TYR A 29 15.40 -2.11 -8.04
C TYR A 29 16.13 -2.55 -9.32
N VAL A 30 15.46 -3.31 -10.19
CA VAL A 30 16.06 -3.80 -11.44
C VAL A 30 16.40 -2.63 -12.37
N LEU A 31 15.50 -1.65 -12.50
CA LEU A 31 15.73 -0.45 -13.31
C LEU A 31 16.91 0.35 -12.76
N TRP A 32 16.98 0.51 -11.44
CA TRP A 32 18.05 1.22 -10.75
C TRP A 32 19.43 0.57 -10.97
N ILE A 33 19.56 -0.76 -10.83
CA ILE A 33 20.81 -1.46 -11.15
C ILE A 33 21.14 -1.37 -12.64
N SER A 34 20.13 -1.46 -13.52
CA SER A 34 20.37 -1.41 -14.96
C SER A 34 20.95 -0.08 -15.44
N ASP A 35 20.77 0.98 -14.66
CA ASP A 35 21.34 2.31 -14.88
C ASP A 35 22.77 2.46 -14.31
N GLY A 36 23.35 1.37 -13.78
CA GLY A 36 24.74 1.31 -13.32
C GLY A 36 24.95 1.57 -11.82
N CYS A 37 23.89 1.59 -11.02
CA CYS A 37 23.99 1.79 -9.57
C CYS A 37 24.50 0.53 -8.82
N ASP A 38 25.15 0.75 -7.67
CA ASP A 38 25.71 -0.33 -6.83
C ASP A 38 24.60 -1.19 -6.21
N PRO A 39 24.56 -2.51 -6.40
CA PRO A 39 23.47 -3.36 -5.92
C PRO A 39 23.33 -3.44 -4.39
N LEU A 40 24.30 -2.97 -3.60
CA LEU A 40 24.28 -3.04 -2.14
C LEU A 40 23.37 -1.95 -1.52
N VAL A 41 22.19 -2.40 -1.08
CA VAL A 41 21.29 -1.71 -0.15
C VAL A 41 20.88 -0.29 -0.60
N PRO A 42 20.16 -0.14 -1.73
CA PRO A 42 19.57 1.17 -2.04
C PRO A 42 18.63 1.58 -0.92
N PHE A 43 18.74 2.83 -0.48
CA PHE A 43 17.62 3.43 0.24
C PHE A 43 16.46 3.51 -0.75
N ILE A 44 15.23 3.23 -0.29
CA ILE A 44 14.04 3.29 -1.15
C ILE A 44 13.93 4.66 -1.85
N SER A 45 14.41 5.73 -1.20
CA SER A 45 14.52 7.08 -1.78
C SER A 45 15.41 7.15 -3.02
N ASP A 46 16.44 6.31 -3.14
CA ASP A 46 17.38 6.31 -4.27
C ASP A 46 16.71 5.81 -5.55
N THR A 47 15.68 4.96 -5.39
CA THR A 47 14.87 4.49 -6.52
C THR A 47 13.89 5.55 -7.03
N ASP A 48 13.56 6.56 -6.21
CA ASP A 48 12.75 7.71 -6.64
C ASP A 48 13.61 8.79 -7.32
N THR A 49 14.81 9.05 -6.80
CA THR A 49 15.70 10.09 -7.34
C THR A 49 16.36 9.69 -8.66
N ASN A 50 16.51 8.39 -8.92
CA ASN A 50 17.03 7.90 -10.19
C ASN A 50 15.98 8.01 -11.33
N PRO A 51 16.30 8.69 -12.45
CA PRO A 51 15.36 8.88 -13.55
C PRO A 51 14.82 7.58 -14.19
N ALA A 52 15.61 6.50 -14.20
CA ALA A 52 15.24 5.22 -14.81
C ALA A 52 14.21 4.45 -13.96
N SER A 53 14.27 4.55 -12.64
CA SER A 53 13.36 3.82 -11.71
C SER A 53 12.24 4.68 -11.13
N SER A 54 12.36 6.01 -11.15
CA SER A 54 11.41 6.95 -10.53
C SER A 54 9.96 6.72 -10.98
N TRP A 55 9.73 6.56 -12.28
CA TRP A 55 8.38 6.35 -12.81
C TRP A 55 7.72 5.07 -12.27
N ALA A 56 8.49 3.99 -12.13
CA ALA A 56 8.00 2.70 -11.65
C ALA A 56 7.68 2.76 -10.16
N PHE A 57 8.53 3.45 -9.39
CA PHE A 57 8.30 3.76 -7.98
C PHE A 57 7.01 4.56 -7.81
N THR A 58 6.88 5.69 -8.50
CA THR A 58 5.73 6.59 -8.41
C THR A 58 4.42 5.89 -8.76
N ALA A 59 4.37 5.22 -9.91
CA ALA A 59 3.17 4.53 -10.36
C ALA A 59 2.77 3.40 -9.40
N GLY A 60 3.74 2.59 -8.98
CA GLY A 60 3.50 1.43 -8.13
C GLY A 60 2.99 1.79 -6.74
N PHE A 61 3.67 2.72 -6.05
CA PHE A 61 3.25 3.18 -4.73
C PHE A 61 1.90 3.92 -4.77
N THR A 62 1.63 4.67 -5.84
CA THR A 62 0.31 5.29 -6.08
C THR A 62 -0.78 4.23 -6.21
N ILE A 63 -0.56 3.20 -7.02
CA ILE A 63 -1.53 2.11 -7.20
C ILE A 63 -1.75 1.38 -5.88
N THR A 64 -0.70 1.05 -5.14
CA THR A 64 -0.84 0.41 -3.81
C THR A 64 -1.66 1.29 -2.86
N GLY A 65 -1.38 2.58 -2.78
CA GLY A 65 -2.13 3.50 -1.93
C GLY A 65 -3.62 3.60 -2.31
N ILE A 66 -3.93 3.60 -3.61
CA ILE A 66 -5.32 3.55 -4.10
C ILE A 66 -5.99 2.23 -3.68
N LEU A 67 -5.31 1.08 -3.83
CA LEU A 67 -5.85 -0.24 -3.49
C LEU A 67 -6.05 -0.43 -1.97
N MET A 68 -5.27 0.25 -1.14
CA MET A 68 -5.43 0.24 0.33
C MET A 68 -6.78 0.80 0.79
N THR A 69 -7.36 1.75 0.04
CA THR A 69 -8.65 2.39 0.39
C THR A 69 -9.84 1.43 0.36
N PRO A 70 -10.12 0.69 -0.73
CA PRO A 70 -11.18 -0.31 -0.71
C PRO A 70 -10.86 -1.46 0.26
N LEU A 71 -9.59 -1.84 0.43
CA LEU A 71 -9.21 -2.90 1.39
C LEU A 71 -9.56 -2.53 2.83
N SER A 72 -9.16 -1.35 3.29
CA SER A 72 -9.42 -0.90 4.67
C SER A 72 -10.93 -0.85 4.97
N ILE A 73 -11.72 -0.33 4.03
CA ILE A 73 -13.18 -0.28 4.15
C ILE A 73 -13.79 -1.68 4.21
N GLN A 74 -13.35 -2.62 3.36
CA GLN A 74 -13.88 -3.99 3.37
C GLN A 74 -13.51 -4.73 4.67
N PHE A 75 -12.30 -4.55 5.17
CA PHE A 75 -11.90 -5.10 6.47
C PHE A 75 -12.69 -4.51 7.63
N TYR A 76 -12.94 -3.20 7.62
CA TYR A 76 -13.79 -2.54 8.61
C TYR A 76 -15.18 -3.19 8.65
N LEU A 77 -15.85 -3.28 7.49
CA LEU A 77 -17.20 -3.82 7.39
C LEU A 77 -17.27 -5.29 7.80
N LEU A 78 -16.25 -6.08 7.46
CA LEU A 78 -16.19 -7.49 7.83
C LEU A 78 -16.06 -7.67 9.35
N ARG A 79 -15.14 -6.93 9.98
CA ARG A 79 -14.89 -6.99 11.42
C ARG A 79 -16.04 -6.36 12.23
N ASP A 80 -16.67 -5.31 11.70
CA ASP A 80 -17.86 -4.69 12.28
C ASP A 80 -19.05 -5.67 12.28
N LYS A 81 -19.27 -6.39 11.17
CA LYS A 81 -20.27 -7.47 11.13
C LYS A 81 -19.96 -8.55 12.16
N TRP A 82 -18.71 -9.01 12.24
CA TRP A 82 -18.31 -10.01 13.22
C TRP A 82 -18.48 -9.52 14.67
N SER A 83 -18.18 -8.25 14.95
CA SER A 83 -18.34 -7.66 16.29
C SER A 83 -19.80 -7.63 16.73
N ARG A 84 -20.74 -7.34 15.83
CA ARG A 84 -22.18 -7.42 16.14
C ARG A 84 -22.64 -8.82 16.50
N GLU A 85 -21.99 -9.85 15.97
CA GLU A 85 -22.24 -11.26 16.31
C GLU A 85 -21.50 -11.68 17.59
N ASN A 86 -20.55 -10.86 18.09
CA ASN A 86 -19.68 -11.15 19.24
C ASN A 86 -19.53 -9.91 20.16
N PRO A 87 -20.60 -9.51 20.87
CA PRO A 87 -20.66 -8.23 21.60
C PRO A 87 -19.63 -8.09 22.73
N ASP A 88 -19.17 -9.20 23.32
CA ASP A 88 -18.19 -9.19 24.41
C ASP A 88 -16.73 -9.08 23.92
N SER A 89 -16.50 -9.01 22.61
CA SER A 89 -15.14 -9.02 22.03
C SER A 89 -14.36 -7.73 22.24
N GLY A 90 -15.05 -6.59 22.43
CA GLY A 90 -14.42 -5.27 22.60
C GLY A 90 -13.58 -4.79 21.40
N ILE A 91 -13.65 -5.47 20.25
CA ILE A 91 -12.75 -5.24 19.11
C ILE A 91 -13.08 -3.98 18.30
N GLU A 92 -14.22 -3.35 18.55
CA GLU A 92 -14.79 -2.25 17.77
C GLU A 92 -13.82 -1.07 17.64
N LYS A 93 -13.21 -0.67 18.77
CA LYS A 93 -12.21 0.40 18.79
C LYS A 93 -10.96 0.03 18.00
N LEU A 94 -10.47 -1.19 18.15
CA LEU A 94 -9.32 -1.69 17.40
C LEU A 94 -9.62 -1.78 15.90
N ASN A 95 -10.84 -2.18 15.53
CA ASN A 95 -11.28 -2.23 14.15
C ASN A 95 -11.25 -0.82 13.51
N LEU A 96 -11.81 0.17 14.21
CA LEU A 96 -11.80 1.56 13.75
C LEU A 96 -10.37 2.10 13.62
N ILE A 97 -9.54 1.94 14.65
CA ILE A 97 -8.14 2.40 14.64
C ILE A 97 -7.39 1.73 13.48
N SER A 98 -7.47 0.41 13.34
CA SER A 98 -6.79 -0.32 12.26
C SER A 98 -7.23 0.13 10.87
N THR A 99 -8.50 0.49 10.71
CA THR A 99 -9.05 0.98 9.44
C THR A 99 -8.51 2.37 9.11
N ILE A 100 -8.50 3.27 10.09
CA ILE A 100 -7.93 4.62 9.94
C ILE A 100 -6.44 4.52 9.64
N SER A 101 -5.69 3.69 10.38
CA SER A 101 -4.27 3.45 10.11
C SER A 101 -4.04 2.96 8.70
N ALA A 102 -4.82 1.98 8.22
CA ALA A 102 -4.68 1.47 6.84
C ALA A 102 -5.00 2.53 5.78
N LEU A 103 -6.04 3.36 5.99
CA LEU A 103 -6.34 4.50 5.11
C LEU A 103 -5.20 5.52 5.08
N LEU A 104 -4.69 5.90 6.25
CA LEU A 104 -3.57 6.84 6.37
C LEU A 104 -2.32 6.28 5.73
N SER A 105 -2.01 4.99 5.91
CA SER A 105 -0.90 4.33 5.20
C SER A 105 -1.07 4.44 3.69
N GLY A 106 -2.26 4.22 3.15
CA GLY A 106 -2.53 4.40 1.72
C GLY A 106 -2.28 5.83 1.23
N ILE A 107 -2.72 6.83 1.99
CA ILE A 107 -2.46 8.26 1.69
C ILE A 107 -0.96 8.57 1.76
N CYS A 108 -0.27 8.08 2.78
CA CYS A 108 1.17 8.26 2.94
C CYS A 108 1.96 7.60 1.80
N LEU A 109 1.53 6.45 1.27
CA LEU A 109 2.17 5.82 0.11
C LEU A 109 2.00 6.68 -1.16
N ILE A 110 0.85 7.32 -1.35
CA ILE A 110 0.67 8.25 -2.48
C ILE A 110 1.51 9.52 -2.27
N TRP A 111 1.57 10.01 -1.04
CA TRP A 111 2.37 11.20 -0.72
C TRP A 111 3.86 10.92 -0.98
N ILE A 112 4.40 9.84 -0.40
CA ILE A 112 5.83 9.52 -0.49
C ILE A 112 6.29 9.32 -1.93
N SER A 113 5.39 8.84 -2.80
CA SER A 113 5.63 8.62 -4.23
C SER A 113 5.65 9.89 -5.08
N HIS A 114 5.26 11.04 -4.51
CA HIS A 114 5.29 12.34 -5.17
C HIS A 114 6.14 13.36 -4.41
N THR A 115 6.81 12.93 -3.33
CA THR A 115 7.76 13.78 -2.61
C THR A 115 8.93 14.12 -3.53
N PRO A 116 9.32 15.39 -3.68
CA PRO A 116 10.43 15.78 -4.53
C PRO A 116 11.77 15.52 -3.84
N TRP A 117 12.15 14.24 -3.75
CA TRP A 117 13.36 13.79 -3.05
C TRP A 117 14.64 14.46 -3.57
N HIS A 118 14.70 14.74 -4.88
CA HIS A 118 15.83 15.38 -5.56
C HIS A 118 16.09 16.84 -5.17
N ILE A 119 15.12 17.54 -4.58
CA ILE A 119 15.28 18.94 -4.13
C ILE A 119 15.83 19.00 -2.69
N SER A 120 15.72 17.89 -1.97
CA SER A 120 15.96 17.84 -0.52
C SER A 120 17.32 17.22 -0.15
N MET A 121 18.11 16.77 -1.13
CA MET A 121 19.46 16.23 -1.00
C MET A 121 20.47 17.15 -1.68
#